data_AF-Q31EV9-F1
#
_entry.id   AF-Q31EV9-F1
#
_cell.length_a   1.000
_cell.length_b   1.000
_cell.length_c   1.000
_cell.angle_alpha   90.00
_cell.angle_beta   90.00
_cell.angle_gamma   90.00
#
_symmetry.space_group_name_H-M   'P 1'
#
loop_
_entity.id
_entity.type
_entity.pdbx_description
1 polymer ?
#
loop_
_entity_poly.entity_id
_entity_poly.type
_entity_poly.pdbx_seq_one_letter_code
_entity_poly.pdbx_strand_id
1 'polypeptide(L)'
;MKKHFLFVVVFLVLLSGCSSEPKKLSGEMKSSVPMEEVKPLAKDLTEDDEYEFALDLARMNIEQEHYDKAYSLLKKLKQFKPDDIRIYRLLSTYYEKQGDLKMAFISSQQTLKNAAKTIQDEQIYARYALLNENYAEADKIYQAWLDRTGSQAVTVIALNNLGFSALLQKDFERAQTYFLKALKLDPLNEKARNNLKLIESIQTEQTN
;
A
#
# COMPACT_ATOMS: atom_id res chain seq x y z
N MET A 1 64.59 -44.53 12.18
CA MET A 1 65.48 -43.48 12.74
C MET A 1 66.27 -42.85 11.61
N LYS A 2 66.48 -41.53 11.70
CA LYS A 2 67.29 -40.66 10.82
C LYS A 2 66.51 -39.91 9.73
N LYS A 3 66.73 -38.59 9.79
CA LYS A 3 66.19 -37.50 8.98
C LYS A 3 66.71 -37.60 7.55
N HIS A 4 65.85 -37.36 6.57
CA HIS A 4 66.26 -36.96 5.23
C HIS A 4 65.69 -35.59 4.92
N PHE A 5 66.63 -34.67 4.73
CA PHE A 5 66.44 -33.33 4.19
C PHE A 5 66.43 -33.48 2.68
N LEU A 6 65.32 -33.13 2.02
CA LEU A 6 65.28 -32.96 0.57
C LEU A 6 64.73 -31.57 0.27
N PHE A 7 65.56 -30.82 -0.44
CA PHE A 7 65.39 -29.42 -0.80
C PHE A 7 64.85 -29.38 -2.23
N VAL A 8 63.61 -28.94 -2.47
CA VAL A 8 63.17 -28.55 -3.82
C VAL A 8 62.14 -27.41 -3.77
N VAL A 9 62.64 -26.22 -4.08
CA VAL A 9 62.08 -25.20 -4.98
C VAL A 9 60.55 -25.08 -5.04
N VAL A 10 60.01 -24.05 -4.38
CA VAL A 10 58.68 -23.52 -4.73
C VAL A 10 58.86 -22.37 -5.71
N PHE A 11 58.30 -22.57 -6.91
CA PHE A 11 58.16 -21.59 -7.97
C PHE A 11 57.42 -20.34 -7.48
N LEU A 12 58.07 -19.19 -7.55
CA LEU A 12 57.46 -17.87 -7.41
C LEU A 12 56.66 -17.59 -8.69
N VAL A 13 55.36 -17.84 -8.64
CA VAL A 13 54.41 -17.32 -9.64
C VAL A 13 54.12 -15.87 -9.28
N LEU A 14 54.73 -14.95 -10.01
CA LEU A 14 54.39 -13.52 -9.98
C LEU A 14 53.07 -13.33 -10.75
N LEU A 15 51.95 -13.41 -10.03
CA LEU A 15 50.71 -12.77 -10.47
C LEU A 15 50.68 -11.37 -9.86
N SER A 16 51.03 -10.40 -10.69
CA SER A 16 50.74 -8.98 -10.50
C SER A 16 49.22 -8.78 -10.51
N GLY A 17 48.58 -9.09 -9.38
CA GLY A 17 47.24 -8.63 -9.08
C GLY A 17 47.30 -7.15 -8.73
N CYS A 18 46.76 -6.29 -9.60
CA CYS A 18 46.45 -4.91 -9.24
C CYS A 18 45.44 -4.93 -8.07
N SER A 19 45.93 -4.80 -6.84
CA SER A 19 45.08 -4.43 -5.71
C SER A 19 44.90 -2.92 -5.76
N SER A 20 43.84 -2.45 -6.43
CA SER A 20 43.31 -1.13 -6.09
C SER A 20 42.70 -1.25 -4.70
N GLU A 21 43.46 -0.85 -3.68
CA GLU A 21 42.89 -0.59 -2.36
C GLU A 21 41.72 0.39 -2.54
N PRO A 22 40.51 0.11 -2.04
CA PRO A 22 39.49 1.13 -1.97
C PRO A 22 40.03 2.18 -1.01
N LYS A 23 40.40 3.34 -1.57
CA LYS A 23 40.82 4.51 -0.82
C LYS A 23 39.74 4.77 0.23
N LYS A 24 40.04 4.45 1.51
CA LYS A 24 39.18 4.80 2.63
C LYS A 24 38.91 6.30 2.50
N LEU A 25 37.67 6.65 2.17
CA LEU A 25 37.14 7.99 2.33
C LEU A 25 37.06 8.24 3.85
N SER A 26 38.21 8.51 4.47
CA SER A 26 38.30 9.12 5.79
C SER A 26 38.09 10.63 5.62
N GLY A 27 36.94 10.98 5.05
CA GLY A 27 36.36 12.29 5.24
C GLY A 27 35.23 12.08 6.22
N GLU A 28 35.41 12.50 7.46
CA GLU A 28 34.25 12.88 8.27
C GLU A 28 33.45 13.84 7.39
N MET A 29 32.30 13.41 6.88
CA MET A 29 31.33 14.35 6.31
C MET A 29 30.79 15.12 7.50
N LYS A 30 31.57 16.08 7.99
CA LYS A 30 31.09 17.14 8.85
C LYS A 30 30.03 17.83 8.01
N SER A 31 28.76 17.56 8.30
CA SER A 31 27.67 18.43 7.86
C SER A 31 27.84 19.76 8.60
N SER A 32 28.82 20.54 8.17
CA SER A 32 29.11 21.87 8.70
C SER A 32 28.40 22.92 7.86
N VAL A 33 27.28 22.58 7.22
CA VAL A 33 26.32 23.62 6.86
C VAL A 33 25.83 24.13 8.21
N PRO A 34 26.16 25.38 8.60
CA PRO A 34 25.58 25.95 9.80
C PRO A 34 24.08 25.83 9.61
N MET A 35 23.40 25.12 10.51
CA MET A 35 21.96 25.16 10.55
C MET A 35 21.64 26.57 11.04
N GLU A 36 21.62 27.52 10.10
CA GLU A 36 21.21 28.90 10.35
C GLU A 36 19.88 28.78 11.09
N GLU A 37 19.76 29.44 12.25
CA GLU A 37 18.53 29.40 13.04
C GLU A 37 17.37 29.79 12.12
N VAL A 38 16.64 28.77 11.66
CA VAL A 38 15.53 28.97 10.76
C VAL A 38 14.50 29.69 11.60
N LYS A 39 14.27 30.98 11.29
CA LYS A 39 13.24 31.76 11.95
C LYS A 39 11.94 30.95 11.92
N PRO A 40 11.23 30.83 13.05
CA PRO A 40 10.01 30.04 13.10
C PRO A 40 9.03 30.55 12.05
N LEU A 41 8.43 29.61 11.30
CA LEU A 41 7.52 29.91 10.18
C LEU A 41 6.28 30.70 10.64
N ALA A 42 5.85 30.48 11.90
CA ALA A 42 4.84 31.26 12.58
C ALA A 42 5.22 31.41 14.07
N LYS A 43 4.85 32.53 14.67
CA LYS A 43 5.06 32.77 16.12
C LYS A 43 3.87 32.38 16.97
N ASP A 44 2.66 32.48 16.41
CA ASP A 44 1.40 32.18 17.08
C ASP A 44 0.58 31.27 16.14
N LEU A 45 0.55 29.97 16.42
CA LEU A 45 -0.30 29.02 15.71
C LEU A 45 -1.68 29.00 16.38
N THR A 46 -2.74 29.00 15.59
CA THR A 46 -4.08 28.75 16.13
C THR A 46 -4.26 27.26 16.46
N GLU A 47 -5.25 26.91 17.29
CA GLU A 47 -5.56 25.50 17.57
C GLU A 47 -5.88 24.70 16.28
N ASP A 48 -6.48 25.35 15.29
CA ASP A 48 -6.72 24.75 13.99
C ASP A 48 -5.42 24.54 13.20
N ASP A 49 -4.49 25.50 13.24
CA ASP A 49 -3.17 25.33 12.60
C ASP A 49 -2.36 24.20 13.26
N GLU A 50 -2.37 24.11 14.59
CA GLU A 50 -1.72 23.04 15.33
C GLU A 50 -2.35 21.67 14.99
N TYR A 51 -3.66 21.63 14.83
CA TYR A 51 -4.38 20.42 14.45
C TYR A 51 -4.05 19.97 13.01
N GLU A 52 -4.03 20.88 12.05
CA GLU A 52 -3.62 20.60 10.67
C GLU A 52 -2.15 20.14 10.62
N PHE A 53 -1.27 20.83 11.34
CA PHE A 53 0.13 20.41 11.45
C PHE A 53 0.27 19.01 12.06
N ALA A 54 -0.53 18.68 13.08
CA ALA A 54 -0.53 17.35 13.68
C ALA A 54 -1.05 16.26 12.73
N LEU A 55 -2.02 16.56 11.86
CA LEU A 55 -2.45 15.64 10.79
C LEU A 55 -1.33 15.35 9.80
N ASP A 56 -0.63 16.39 9.35
CA ASP A 56 0.50 16.25 8.43
C ASP A 56 1.68 15.51 9.07
N LEU A 57 1.96 15.80 10.34
CA LEU A 57 2.98 15.08 11.10
C LEU A 57 2.61 13.60 11.27
N ALA A 58 1.35 13.28 11.52
CA ALA A 58 0.89 11.89 11.59
C ALA A 58 1.10 11.18 10.25
N ARG A 59 0.71 11.80 9.12
CA ARG A 59 0.97 11.28 7.78
C ARG A 59 2.46 11.03 7.53
N MET A 60 3.31 12.01 7.84
CA MET A 60 4.75 11.90 7.65
C MET A 60 5.34 10.75 8.48
N ASN A 61 4.89 10.58 9.72
CA ASN A 61 5.36 9.46 10.55
C ASN A 61 4.88 8.10 10.02
N ILE A 62 3.72 8.00 9.37
CA ILE A 62 3.28 6.76 8.68
C ILE A 62 4.22 6.44 7.52
N GLU A 63 4.52 7.43 6.67
CA GLU A 63 5.39 7.22 5.50
C GLU A 63 6.85 6.90 5.88
N GLN A 64 7.32 7.46 6.99
CA GLN A 64 8.66 7.17 7.54
C GLN A 64 8.68 5.94 8.46
N GLU A 65 7.59 5.17 8.51
CA GLU A 65 7.47 3.94 9.32
C GLU A 65 7.70 4.15 10.83
N HIS A 66 7.55 5.38 11.32
CA HIS A 66 7.60 5.74 12.73
C HIS A 66 6.26 5.47 13.41
N TYR A 67 5.84 4.21 13.42
CA TYR A 67 4.49 3.79 13.77
C TYR A 67 4.05 4.21 15.20
N ASP A 68 4.94 4.13 16.19
CA ASP A 68 4.63 4.56 17.56
C ASP A 68 4.25 6.05 17.64
N LYS A 69 4.99 6.89 16.92
CA LYS A 69 4.74 8.35 16.86
C LYS A 69 3.45 8.63 16.10
N ALA A 70 3.25 7.98 14.95
CA ALA A 70 2.04 8.11 14.15
C ALA A 70 0.79 7.75 14.98
N TYR A 71 0.79 6.61 15.66
CA TYR A 71 -0.36 6.16 16.44
C TYR A 71 -0.65 7.06 17.64
N SER A 72 0.39 7.53 18.33
CA SER A 72 0.25 8.50 19.44
C SER A 72 -0.44 9.79 18.98
N LEU A 73 -0.03 10.33 17.82
CA LEU A 73 -0.66 11.51 17.22
C LEU A 73 -2.10 11.23 16.80
N LEU A 74 -2.35 10.14 16.06
CA LEU A 74 -3.69 9.77 15.59
C LEU A 74 -4.67 9.56 16.75
N LYS A 75 -4.21 9.01 17.88
CA LYS A 75 -5.02 8.86 19.09
C LYS A 75 -5.45 10.22 19.65
N LYS A 76 -4.53 11.18 19.74
CA LYS A 76 -4.83 12.54 20.23
C LYS A 76 -5.75 13.28 19.27
N LEU A 77 -5.47 13.22 17.97
CA LEU A 77 -6.31 13.81 16.92
C LEU A 77 -7.74 13.28 16.99
N LYS A 78 -7.91 11.97 17.14
CA LYS A 78 -9.22 11.32 17.28
C LYS A 78 -9.98 11.77 18.54
N GLN A 79 -9.27 11.98 19.65
CA GLN A 79 -9.89 12.49 20.88
C GLN A 79 -10.37 13.94 20.72
N PHE A 80 -9.64 14.75 19.95
CA PHE A 80 -9.96 16.17 19.75
C PHE A 80 -11.09 16.38 18.74
N LYS A 81 -11.02 15.77 17.56
CA LYS A 81 -12.03 15.88 16.49
C LYS A 81 -12.46 14.48 16.01
N PRO A 82 -13.28 13.74 16.77
CA PRO A 82 -13.63 12.34 16.48
C PRO A 82 -14.38 12.12 15.17
N ASP A 83 -14.97 13.17 14.59
CA ASP A 83 -15.76 13.08 13.35
C ASP A 83 -14.97 13.46 12.08
N ASP A 84 -13.69 13.85 12.22
CA ASP A 84 -12.84 14.19 11.09
C ASP A 84 -12.46 12.93 10.29
N ILE A 85 -13.03 12.82 9.08
CA ILE A 85 -12.79 11.72 8.15
C ILE A 85 -11.31 11.49 7.84
N ARG A 86 -10.48 12.54 7.86
CA ARG A 86 -9.04 12.46 7.54
C ARG A 86 -8.29 11.58 8.53
N ILE A 87 -8.70 11.57 9.79
CA ILE A 87 -8.12 10.72 10.83
C ILE A 87 -8.33 9.25 10.47
N TYR A 88 -9.54 8.89 10.05
CA TYR A 88 -9.86 7.50 9.71
C TYR A 88 -9.20 7.04 8.41
N ARG A 89 -9.01 7.95 7.44
CA ARG A 89 -8.17 7.69 6.27
C ARG A 89 -6.73 7.37 6.69
N LEU A 90 -6.13 8.21 7.56
CA LEU A 90 -4.77 7.98 8.05
C LEU A 90 -4.65 6.71 8.90
N LEU A 91 -5.62 6.41 9.77
CA LEU A 91 -5.66 5.15 10.52
C LEU A 91 -5.74 3.95 9.58
N SER A 92 -6.54 4.02 8.52
CA SER A 92 -6.63 2.95 7.52
C SER A 92 -5.28 2.70 6.83
N THR A 93 -4.57 3.75 6.43
CA THR A 93 -3.22 3.64 5.85
C THR A 93 -2.19 3.16 6.87
N TYR A 94 -2.25 3.65 8.10
CA TYR A 94 -1.39 3.21 9.20
C TYR A 94 -1.50 1.69 9.42
N TYR A 95 -2.71 1.17 9.57
CA TYR A 95 -2.93 -0.25 9.79
C TYR A 95 -2.58 -1.11 8.57
N GLU A 96 -2.80 -0.61 7.35
CA GLU A 96 -2.34 -1.27 6.13
C GLU A 96 -0.83 -1.47 6.11
N LYS A 97 -0.06 -0.41 6.40
CA LYS A 97 1.41 -0.46 6.42
C LYS A 97 1.94 -1.42 7.49
N GLN A 98 1.17 -1.64 8.57
CA GLN A 98 1.45 -2.63 9.61
C GLN A 98 1.00 -4.05 9.26
N GLY A 99 0.29 -4.24 8.14
CA GLY A 99 -0.31 -5.53 7.77
C GLY A 99 -1.55 -5.91 8.61
N ASP A 100 -2.06 -5.02 9.46
CA ASP A 100 -3.28 -5.25 10.23
C ASP A 100 -4.51 -4.93 9.36
N LEU A 101 -4.81 -5.86 8.45
CA LEU A 101 -5.90 -5.74 7.49
C LEU A 101 -7.26 -5.60 8.18
N LYS A 102 -7.43 -6.21 9.36
CA LYS A 102 -8.67 -6.12 10.13
C LYS A 102 -8.89 -4.70 10.62
N MET A 103 -7.88 -4.07 11.21
CA MET A 103 -8.01 -2.69 11.68
C MET A 103 -8.04 -1.67 10.54
N ALA A 104 -7.41 -1.96 9.39
CA ALA A 104 -7.58 -1.18 8.17
C ALA A 104 -9.03 -1.21 7.66
N PHE A 105 -9.67 -2.38 7.67
CA PHE A 105 -11.10 -2.51 7.37
C PHE A 105 -11.98 -1.72 8.34
N ILE A 106 -11.78 -1.86 9.65
CA ILE A 106 -12.58 -1.13 10.65
C ILE A 106 -12.40 0.39 10.52
N SER A 107 -11.18 0.85 10.24
CA SER A 107 -10.89 2.28 10.08
C SER A 107 -11.51 2.84 8.80
N SER A 108 -11.37 2.13 7.67
CA SER A 108 -12.02 2.52 6.42
C SER A 108 -13.56 2.48 6.51
N GLN A 109 -14.15 1.60 7.33
CA GLN A 109 -15.59 1.61 7.57
C GLN A 109 -16.06 2.92 8.22
N GLN A 110 -15.25 3.55 9.08
CA GLN A 110 -15.64 4.82 9.71
C GLN A 110 -15.73 5.96 8.69
N THR A 111 -14.94 5.94 7.61
CA THR A 111 -15.00 6.98 6.58
C THR A 111 -16.37 7.01 5.90
N LEU A 112 -17.04 5.86 5.78
CA LEU A 112 -18.36 5.75 5.15
C LEU A 112 -19.49 6.40 5.94
N LYS A 113 -19.29 6.66 7.24
CA LYS A 113 -20.28 7.33 8.10
C LYS A 113 -20.33 8.84 7.86
N ASN A 114 -19.29 9.41 7.26
CA ASN A 114 -19.20 10.84 7.04
C ASN A 114 -19.86 11.23 5.70
N ALA A 115 -20.58 12.35 5.68
CA ALA A 115 -21.26 12.85 4.49
C ALA A 115 -20.28 13.28 3.38
N ALA A 116 -19.07 13.74 3.74
CA ALA A 116 -18.02 14.15 2.83
C ALA A 116 -17.15 13.00 2.29
N LYS A 117 -17.61 11.75 2.46
CA LYS A 117 -16.94 10.58 1.86
C LYS A 117 -16.88 10.70 0.33
N THR A 118 -15.84 10.13 -0.25
CA THR A 118 -15.58 10.12 -1.68
C THR A 118 -15.66 8.72 -2.24
N ILE A 119 -15.68 8.59 -3.58
CA ILE A 119 -15.54 7.29 -4.25
C ILE A 119 -14.22 6.60 -3.85
N GLN A 120 -13.15 7.35 -3.59
CA GLN A 120 -11.90 6.80 -3.11
C GLN A 120 -12.05 6.14 -1.72
N ASP A 121 -12.84 6.74 -0.82
CA ASP A 121 -13.11 6.15 0.49
C ASP A 121 -13.90 4.85 0.38
N GLU A 122 -14.90 4.84 -0.50
CA GLU A 122 -15.68 3.64 -0.82
C GLU A 122 -14.80 2.54 -1.43
N GLN A 123 -13.88 2.91 -2.33
CA GLN A 123 -12.92 1.98 -2.94
C GLN A 123 -11.99 1.37 -1.90
N ILE A 124 -11.46 2.19 -0.98
CA ILE A 124 -10.55 1.74 0.08
C ILE A 124 -11.29 0.77 1.00
N TYR A 125 -12.52 1.11 1.42
CA TYR A 125 -13.34 0.22 2.22
C TYR A 125 -13.63 -1.11 1.52
N ALA A 126 -14.10 -1.07 0.28
CA ALA A 126 -14.41 -2.28 -0.47
C ALA A 126 -13.17 -3.17 -0.70
N ARG A 127 -12.00 -2.56 -0.93
CA ARG A 127 -10.72 -3.30 -0.99
C ARG A 127 -10.44 -4.04 0.31
N TYR A 128 -10.54 -3.37 1.46
CA TYR A 128 -10.29 -4.03 2.75
C TYR A 128 -11.38 -5.02 3.14
N ALA A 129 -12.61 -4.82 2.65
CA ALA A 129 -13.68 -5.80 2.79
C ALA A 129 -13.31 -7.09 2.05
N LEU A 130 -12.88 -7.01 0.79
CA LEU A 130 -12.40 -8.18 0.03
C LEU A 130 -11.22 -8.88 0.72
N LEU A 131 -10.24 -8.12 1.22
CA LEU A 131 -9.06 -8.66 1.89
C LEU A 131 -9.39 -9.33 3.25
N ASN A 132 -10.51 -8.97 3.88
CA ASN A 132 -11.03 -9.64 5.07
C ASN A 132 -12.17 -10.62 4.74
N GLU A 133 -12.32 -11.02 3.48
CA GLU A 133 -13.36 -11.97 3.02
C GLU A 133 -14.81 -11.50 3.29
N ASN A 134 -15.01 -10.20 3.55
CA ASN A 134 -16.33 -9.57 3.69
C ASN A 134 -16.89 -9.22 2.30
N TYR A 135 -17.06 -10.23 1.45
CA TYR A 135 -17.44 -10.04 0.04
C TYR A 135 -18.78 -9.31 -0.14
N ALA A 136 -19.75 -9.58 0.73
CA ALA A 136 -21.07 -8.94 0.67
C ALA A 136 -20.99 -7.40 0.83
N GLU A 137 -20.11 -6.90 1.70
CA GLU A 137 -19.92 -5.46 1.89
C GLU A 137 -19.22 -4.82 0.68
N ALA A 138 -18.22 -5.52 0.11
CA ALA A 138 -17.56 -5.07 -1.11
C ALA A 138 -18.54 -5.01 -2.30
N ASP A 139 -19.32 -6.08 -2.49
CA ASP A 139 -20.30 -6.19 -3.57
C ASP A 139 -21.36 -5.10 -3.47
N LYS A 140 -21.82 -4.78 -2.26
CA LYS A 140 -22.78 -3.69 -2.03
C LYS A 140 -22.25 -2.34 -2.50
N ILE A 141 -20.97 -2.03 -2.26
CA ILE A 141 -20.35 -0.78 -2.73
C ILE A 141 -20.30 -0.75 -4.25
N TYR A 142 -19.78 -1.81 -4.88
CA TYR A 142 -19.61 -1.83 -6.33
C TYR A 142 -20.96 -1.88 -7.06
N GLN A 143 -21.98 -2.56 -6.51
CA GLN A 143 -23.33 -2.51 -7.06
C GLN A 143 -23.91 -1.10 -6.98
N ALA A 144 -23.73 -0.41 -5.84
CA ALA A 144 -24.15 0.99 -5.74
C ALA A 144 -23.42 1.91 -6.75
N TRP A 145 -22.19 1.59 -7.16
CA TRP A 145 -21.50 2.33 -8.23
C TRP A 145 -22.12 2.08 -9.61
N LEU A 146 -22.64 0.88 -9.87
CA LEU A 146 -23.36 0.57 -11.11
C LEU A 146 -24.73 1.26 -11.17
N ASP A 147 -25.39 1.40 -10.02
CA ASP A 147 -26.72 2.00 -9.92
C ASP A 147 -26.69 3.53 -9.97
N ARG A 148 -25.56 4.14 -9.60
CA ARG A 148 -25.32 5.58 -9.78
C ARG A 148 -25.09 5.86 -11.26
N THR A 149 -25.63 6.97 -11.77
CA THR A 149 -25.24 7.51 -13.08
C THR A 149 -23.78 7.95 -13.02
N GLY A 150 -22.88 7.02 -13.31
CA GLY A 150 -21.42 7.20 -13.30
C GLY A 150 -20.83 7.30 -14.70
N SER A 151 -19.54 7.62 -14.77
CA SER A 151 -18.79 7.51 -16.03
C SER A 151 -18.59 6.05 -16.40
N GLN A 152 -18.41 5.78 -17.69
CA GLN A 152 -18.07 4.43 -18.17
C GLN A 152 -16.86 3.85 -17.44
N ALA A 153 -15.87 4.68 -17.09
CA ALA A 153 -14.70 4.24 -16.31
C ALA A 153 -15.09 3.69 -14.93
N VAL A 154 -15.99 4.36 -14.21
CA VAL A 154 -16.49 3.88 -12.90
C VAL A 154 -17.27 2.57 -13.07
N THR A 155 -18.12 2.47 -14.10
CA THR A 155 -18.86 1.25 -14.41
C THR A 155 -17.92 0.07 -14.69
N VAL A 156 -16.87 0.28 -15.50
CA VAL A 156 -15.86 -0.74 -15.82
C VAL A 156 -15.12 -1.20 -14.56
N ILE A 157 -14.72 -0.26 -13.69
CA ILE A 157 -14.04 -0.60 -12.42
C ILE A 157 -14.96 -1.42 -11.52
N ALA A 158 -16.23 -1.01 -11.36
CA ALA A 158 -17.20 -1.73 -10.55
C ALA A 158 -17.45 -3.16 -11.07
N LEU A 159 -17.66 -3.33 -12.38
CA LEU A 159 -17.82 -4.64 -12.99
C LEU A 159 -16.58 -5.53 -12.79
N ASN A 160 -15.38 -4.98 -13.02
CA ASN A 160 -14.15 -5.73 -12.77
C ASN A 160 -14.03 -6.18 -11.32
N ASN A 161 -14.35 -5.32 -10.36
CA ASN A 161 -14.21 -5.66 -8.94
C ASN A 161 -15.31 -6.61 -8.43
N LEU A 162 -16.54 -6.53 -8.96
CA LEU A 162 -17.59 -7.55 -8.74
C LEU A 162 -17.17 -8.91 -9.30
N GLY A 163 -16.57 -8.92 -10.49
CA GLY A 163 -15.99 -10.14 -11.06
C GLY A 163 -14.89 -10.71 -10.18
N PHE A 164 -14.00 -9.86 -9.67
CA PHE A 164 -12.92 -10.27 -8.77
C PHE A 164 -13.45 -10.79 -7.42
N SER A 165 -14.48 -10.15 -6.86
CA SER A 165 -15.15 -10.62 -5.65
C SER A 165 -15.78 -12.01 -5.83
N ALA A 166 -16.48 -12.23 -6.95
CA ALA A 166 -17.04 -13.54 -7.29
C ALA A 166 -15.94 -14.60 -7.53
N LEU A 167 -14.82 -14.21 -8.14
CA LEU A 167 -13.66 -15.08 -8.34
C LEU A 167 -13.07 -15.55 -7.00
N LEU A 168 -12.92 -14.64 -6.02
CA LEU A 168 -12.45 -15.00 -4.67
C LEU A 168 -13.39 -15.98 -3.96
N GLN A 169 -14.69 -15.88 -4.24
CA GLN A 169 -15.73 -16.80 -3.76
C GLN A 169 -15.79 -18.12 -4.55
N LYS A 170 -14.94 -18.31 -5.56
CA LYS A 170 -14.96 -19.45 -6.50
C LYS A 170 -16.25 -19.56 -7.32
N ASP A 171 -17.03 -18.48 -7.39
CA ASP A 171 -18.21 -18.36 -8.25
C ASP A 171 -17.75 -17.93 -9.65
N PHE A 172 -17.17 -18.90 -10.37
CA PHE A 172 -16.54 -18.66 -11.67
C PHE A 172 -17.54 -18.18 -12.74
N GLU A 173 -18.79 -18.62 -12.66
CA GLU A 173 -19.86 -18.22 -13.59
C GLU A 173 -20.20 -16.73 -13.43
N ARG A 174 -20.45 -16.27 -12.20
CA ARG A 174 -20.69 -14.84 -11.95
C ARG A 174 -19.46 -14.01 -12.25
N ALA A 175 -18.27 -14.50 -11.89
CA ALA A 175 -17.01 -13.81 -12.17
C ALA A 175 -16.81 -13.56 -13.67
N GLN A 176 -16.95 -14.61 -14.49
CA GLN A 176 -16.86 -14.53 -15.94
C GLN A 176 -17.90 -13.56 -16.52
N THR A 177 -19.15 -13.62 -16.04
CA THR A 177 -20.21 -12.71 -16.47
C THR A 177 -19.83 -11.24 -16.27
N TYR A 178 -19.30 -10.90 -15.09
CA TYR A 178 -18.88 -9.52 -14.80
C TYR A 178 -17.66 -9.08 -15.61
N PHE A 179 -16.64 -9.94 -15.75
CA PHE A 179 -15.47 -9.61 -16.56
C PHE A 179 -15.81 -9.39 -18.03
N LEU A 180 -16.69 -10.22 -18.60
CA LEU A 180 -17.18 -10.04 -19.98
C LEU A 180 -17.95 -8.73 -20.15
N LYS A 181 -18.79 -8.35 -19.17
CA LYS A 181 -19.47 -7.04 -19.18
C LYS A 181 -18.47 -5.88 -19.12
N ALA A 182 -17.41 -6.00 -18.31
CA ALA A 182 -16.35 -4.98 -18.25
C ALA A 182 -15.63 -4.86 -19.60
N LEU A 183 -15.24 -5.98 -20.21
CA LEU A 183 -14.55 -6.02 -21.51
C LEU A 183 -15.42 -5.54 -22.68
N LYS A 184 -16.75 -5.67 -22.58
CA LYS A 184 -17.67 -5.09 -23.56
C LYS A 184 -17.62 -3.56 -23.57
N LEU A 185 -17.45 -2.94 -22.40
CA LEU A 185 -17.36 -1.48 -22.27
C LEU A 185 -15.94 -0.97 -22.51
N ASP A 186 -14.94 -1.73 -22.08
CA ASP A 186 -13.52 -1.43 -22.27
C ASP A 186 -12.77 -2.69 -22.73
N PRO A 187 -12.67 -2.92 -24.06
CA PRO A 187 -11.97 -4.07 -24.62
C PRO A 187 -10.48 -4.12 -24.30
N LEU A 188 -9.89 -3.04 -23.78
CA LEU A 188 -8.47 -2.95 -23.42
C LEU A 188 -8.23 -3.17 -21.92
N ASN A 189 -9.28 -3.46 -21.14
CA ASN A 189 -9.14 -3.68 -19.69
C ASN A 189 -8.31 -4.93 -19.38
N GLU A 190 -7.03 -4.73 -19.05
CA GLU A 190 -6.09 -5.83 -18.79
C GLU A 190 -6.48 -6.65 -17.55
N LYS A 191 -7.02 -6.00 -16.50
CA LYS A 191 -7.42 -6.68 -15.27
C LYS A 191 -8.53 -7.69 -15.52
N ALA A 192 -9.60 -7.27 -16.21
CA ALA A 192 -10.72 -8.16 -16.53
C ALA A 192 -10.28 -9.29 -17.46
N ARG A 193 -9.43 -9.00 -18.46
CA ARG A 193 -8.89 -10.01 -19.37
C ARG A 193 -8.04 -11.06 -18.64
N ASN A 194 -7.16 -10.62 -17.75
CA ASN A 194 -6.27 -11.53 -17.01
C ASN A 194 -7.05 -12.40 -16.03
N ASN A 195 -8.06 -11.84 -15.35
CA ASN A 195 -8.91 -12.63 -14.47
C ASN A 195 -9.78 -13.64 -15.23
N LEU A 196 -10.26 -13.29 -16.43
CA LEU A 196 -10.99 -14.22 -17.29
C LEU A 196 -10.11 -15.40 -17.73
N LYS A 197 -8.87 -15.13 -18.16
CA LYS A 197 -7.89 -16.18 -18.49
C LYS A 197 -7.61 -17.12 -17.30
N LEU A 198 -7.53 -16.57 -16.09
CA LEU A 198 -7.35 -17.37 -14.87
C LEU A 198 -8.55 -18.31 -14.64
N ILE A 199 -9.78 -17.86 -14.89
CA ILE A 199 -10.96 -18.72 -14.81
C ILE A 199 -10.89 -19.84 -15.84
N GLU A 200 -10.56 -19.51 -17.09
CA GLU A 200 -10.45 -20.47 -18.19
C GLU A 200 -9.39 -21.55 -17.90
N SER A 201 -8.24 -21.17 -17.32
CA SER A 201 -7.21 -22.14 -16.93
C SER A 201 -7.69 -23.09 -15.83
N ILE A 202 -8.37 -22.56 -14.80
CA ILE A 202 -8.94 -23.38 -13.72
C ILE A 202 -9.96 -24.38 -14.26
N GLN A 203 -10.83 -23.95 -15.18
CA GLN A 203 -11.85 -24.82 -15.77
C GLN A 203 -11.23 -25.92 -16.64
N THR A 204 -10.19 -25.58 -17.42
CA THR A 204 -9.48 -26.55 -18.27
C THR A 204 -8.82 -27.65 -17.43
N GLU A 205 -8.23 -27.28 -16.29
CA GLU A 205 -7.64 -28.25 -15.33
C GLU A 205 -8.67 -29.18 -14.70
N GLN A 206 -9.93 -28.74 -14.53
CA GLN A 206 -11.00 -29.58 -13.97
C GLN A 206 -11.59 -30.58 -14.97
N THR A 207 -11.41 -30.35 -16.27
CA THR A 207 -11.95 -31.20 -17.34
C THR A 207 -10.98 -32.26 -17.86
N ASN A 208 -9.71 -32.24 -17.41
CA ASN A 208 -8.66 -33.19 -17.77
C ASN A 208 -8.32 -34.12 -16.60
#